data_AF-L8G4K0-F1
#
_entry.id   AF-L8G4K0-F1
#
_cell.length_a   1.000
_cell.length_b   1.000
_cell.length_c   1.000
_cell.angle_alpha   90.00
_cell.angle_beta   90.00
_cell.angle_gamma   90.00
#
_symmetry.space_group_name_H-M   'P 1'
#
loop_
_entity.id
_entity.type
_entity.pdbx_description
1 polymer ?
#
loop_
_entity_poly.entity_id
_entity_poly.type
_entity_poly.pdbx_seq_one_letter_code
_entity_poly.pdbx_strand_id
1 'polypeptide(L)'
;MMELGWYVRQIRTQTIWLTATLPPAMEEEFVQLNKLVRPAIIRESTNRPNIQYLVDTAEGDIFDRAATHVIDSWSKGLDRSNGKVIIYC
;
A
#
# COMPACT_ATOMS: atom_id res chain seq x y z
N MET A 1 -6.44 11.52 -27.80
CA MET A 1 -5.81 11.62 -26.45
C MET A 1 -4.28 11.55 -26.44
N MET A 2 -3.61 11.06 -27.50
CA MET A 2 -2.15 10.85 -27.49
C MET A 2 -1.31 12.16 -27.46
N GLU A 3 -1.86 13.28 -27.93
CA GLU A 3 -1.11 14.55 -28.04
C GLU A 3 -0.93 15.30 -26.72
N LEU A 4 -1.89 15.23 -25.80
CA LEU A 4 -1.81 15.97 -24.53
C LEU A 4 -0.65 15.46 -23.66
N GLY A 5 -0.44 14.15 -23.62
CA GLY A 5 0.65 13.55 -22.85
C GLY A 5 2.02 14.01 -23.33
N TRP A 6 2.21 14.11 -24.66
CA TRP A 6 3.44 14.65 -25.23
C TRP A 6 3.59 16.15 -25.04
N TYR A 7 2.50 16.91 -25.13
CA TYR A 7 2.50 18.35 -24.86
C TYR A 7 2.93 18.67 -23.42
N VAL A 8 2.39 17.94 -22.43
CA VAL A 8 2.80 18.09 -21.03
C VAL A 8 4.29 17.78 -20.84
N ARG A 9 4.85 16.84 -21.62
CA ARG A 9 6.29 16.51 -21.57
C ARG A 9 7.20 17.53 -22.24
N GLN A 10 6.67 18.46 -23.04
CA GLN A 10 7.45 19.60 -23.55
C GLN A 10 7.77 20.61 -22.45
N ILE A 11 6.99 20.63 -21.38
CA ILE A 11 7.25 21.43 -20.19
C ILE A 11 8.38 20.73 -19.42
N ARG A 12 9.50 21.43 -19.22
CA ARG A 12 10.67 20.91 -18.49
C ARG A 12 10.42 20.88 -16.99
N THR A 13 9.54 19.98 -16.55
CA THR A 13 9.23 19.74 -15.14
C THR A 13 9.68 18.34 -14.72
N GLN A 14 10.26 18.25 -13.53
CA GLN A 14 10.53 16.97 -12.91
C GLN A 14 9.22 16.39 -12.37
N THR A 15 8.94 15.12 -12.68
CA THR A 15 7.72 14.44 -12.21
C THR A 15 8.09 13.20 -11.42
N ILE A 16 7.42 12.99 -10.27
CA ILE A 16 7.53 11.78 -9.45
C ILE A 16 6.22 11.02 -9.59
N TRP A 17 6.31 9.71 -9.82
CA TRP A 17 5.18 8.80 -9.92
C TRP A 17 5.24 7.81 -8.76
N LEU A 18 4.14 7.67 -8.04
CA LEU A 18 4.04 6.78 -6.88
C LEU A 18 3.08 5.65 -7.19
N THR A 19 3.49 4.42 -6.88
CA THR A 19 2.72 3.19 -7.06
C THR A 19 3.02 2.25 -5.90
N ALA A 20 1.99 1.56 -5.42
CA ALA A 20 2.15 0.56 -4.37
C ALA A 20 2.68 -0.78 -4.93
N THR A 21 2.21 -1.15 -6.12
CA THR A 21 2.46 -2.48 -6.72
C THR A 21 2.59 -2.36 -8.24
N LEU A 22 3.73 -1.88 -8.74
CA LEU A 22 4.05 -1.95 -10.17
C LEU A 22 4.88 -3.20 -10.44
N PRO A 23 4.28 -4.28 -10.98
CA PRO A 23 5.01 -5.49 -11.30
C PRO A 23 6.05 -5.23 -12.39
N PRO A 24 7.20 -5.91 -12.37
CA PRO A 24 8.24 -5.69 -13.38
C PRO A 24 7.78 -5.86 -14.83
N ALA A 25 6.86 -6.81 -15.07
CA ALA A 25 6.29 -7.06 -16.38
C ALA A 25 5.44 -5.90 -16.94
N MET A 26 4.98 -4.97 -16.10
CA MET A 26 4.15 -3.82 -16.50
C MET A 26 4.94 -2.51 -16.58
N GLU A 27 6.24 -2.52 -16.25
CA GLU A 27 7.04 -1.29 -16.20
C GLU A 27 7.13 -0.58 -17.56
N GLU A 28 7.41 -1.33 -18.62
CA GLU A 28 7.57 -0.77 -19.96
C GLU A 28 6.26 -0.15 -20.45
N GLU A 29 5.15 -0.87 -20.28
CA GLU A 29 3.82 -0.36 -20.61
C GLU A 29 3.49 0.91 -19.81
N PHE A 30 3.78 0.91 -18.49
CA PHE A 30 3.57 2.08 -17.64
C PHE A 30 4.39 3.28 -18.10
N VAL A 31 5.66 3.09 -18.47
CA VAL A 31 6.54 4.13 -19.01
C VAL A 31 5.98 4.68 -20.33
N GLN A 32 5.52 3.79 -21.21
CA GLN A 32 4.99 4.15 -22.53
C GLN A 32 3.66 4.91 -22.45
N LEU A 33 2.74 4.48 -21.59
CA LEU A 33 1.44 5.13 -21.41
C LEU A 33 1.59 6.51 -20.78
N ASN A 34 2.50 6.66 -19.81
CA ASN A 34 2.72 7.92 -19.09
C ASN A 34 3.77 8.84 -19.74
N LYS A 35 4.35 8.42 -20.88
CA LYS A 35 5.37 9.17 -21.64
C LYS A 35 6.58 9.55 -20.76
N LEU A 36 7.04 8.63 -19.92
CA LEU A 36 8.18 8.87 -19.04
C LEU A 36 9.48 8.82 -19.84
N VAL A 37 10.35 9.82 -19.64
CA VAL A 37 11.64 9.88 -20.33
C VAL A 37 12.72 9.40 -19.37
N ARG A 38 13.20 8.15 -19.56
CA ARG A 38 14.27 7.52 -18.76
C ARG A 38 14.06 7.70 -17.24
N PRO A 39 12.93 7.25 -16.68
CA PRO A 39 12.69 7.40 -15.25
C PRO A 39 13.69 6.57 -14.43
N ALA A 40 14.11 7.10 -13.29
CA ALA A 40 14.73 6.29 -12.25
C ALA A 40 13.64 5.49 -11.55
N ILE A 41 13.83 4.18 -11.41
CA ILE A 41 12.86 3.27 -10.79
C ILE A 41 13.43 2.82 -9.45
N ILE A 42 12.75 3.18 -8.37
CA ILE A 42 13.13 2.84 -6.99
C ILE A 42 12.07 1.89 -6.45
N ARG A 43 12.50 0.77 -5.87
CA ARG A 43 11.64 -0.25 -5.27
C ARG A 43 12.06 -0.49 -3.85
N GLU A 44 11.09 -0.38 -2.95
CA GLU A 44 11.27 -0.73 -1.55
C GLU A 44 10.54 -2.01 -1.21
N SER A 45 11.04 -2.71 -0.19
CA SER A 45 10.39 -3.90 0.32
C SER A 45 9.02 -3.54 0.90
N THR A 46 8.01 -4.36 0.60
CA THR A 46 6.71 -4.27 1.27
C THR A 46 6.73 -4.91 2.66
N ASN A 47 7.86 -5.53 3.06
CA ASN A 47 8.00 -6.17 4.36
C ASN A 47 7.91 -5.13 5.49
N ARG A 48 7.10 -5.44 6.50
CA ARG A 48 6.91 -4.62 7.69
C ARG A 48 7.31 -5.45 8.91
N PRO A 49 8.60 -5.43 9.31
CA PRO A 49 9.10 -6.32 10.37
C PRO A 49 8.49 -6.02 11.75
N ASN A 50 7.84 -4.87 11.91
CA ASN A 50 7.13 -4.46 13.11
C ASN A 50 5.63 -4.82 13.11
N ILE A 51 5.13 -5.51 12.08
CA ILE A 51 3.75 -5.98 11.98
C ILE A 51 3.72 -7.49 12.20
N GLN A 52 2.88 -7.92 13.14
CA GLN A 52 2.55 -9.33 13.36
C GLN A 52 1.19 -9.63 12.72
N TYR A 53 1.11 -10.73 11.99
CA TYR A 53 -0.11 -11.17 11.32
C TYR A 53 -0.73 -12.34 12.09
N LEU A 54 -2.02 -12.24 12.38
CA LEU A 54 -2.84 -13.30 12.97
C LEU A 54 -4.04 -13.51 12.05
N VAL A 55 -4.41 -14.77 11.83
CA VAL A 55 -5.58 -15.15 11.04
C VAL A 55 -6.41 -16.10 11.90
N ASP A 56 -7.70 -15.81 12.03
CA ASP A 56 -8.67 -16.67 12.68
C ASP A 56 -9.91 -16.81 11.80
N THR A 57 -10.61 -17.92 11.92
CA THR A 57 -11.94 -18.10 11.34
C THR A 57 -12.96 -17.46 12.27
N ALA A 58 -14.04 -16.90 11.73
CA ALA A 58 -15.13 -16.34 12.53
C ALA A 58 -16.45 -16.97 12.10
N GLU A 59 -17.22 -17.46 13.07
CA GLU A 59 -18.63 -17.82 12.89
C GLU A 59 -19.48 -16.81 13.65
N GLY A 60 -20.62 -16.40 13.08
CA GLY A 60 -21.48 -15.36 13.64
C GLY A 60 -21.07 -13.95 13.23
N ASP A 61 -21.33 -12.96 14.11
CA ASP A 61 -21.03 -11.56 13.82
C ASP A 61 -19.51 -11.29 13.88
N ILE A 62 -18.97 -10.85 12.73
CA ILE A 62 -17.55 -10.56 12.53
C ILE A 62 -17.11 -9.38 13.40
N PHE A 63 -18.00 -8.43 13.69
CA PHE A 63 -17.68 -7.25 14.49
C PHE A 63 -17.37 -7.58 15.94
N ASP A 64 -18.23 -8.37 16.58
CA ASP A 64 -18.06 -8.79 17.97
C ASP A 64 -16.82 -9.65 18.15
N ARG A 65 -16.53 -10.55 17.20
CA ARG A 65 -15.28 -11.33 17.21
C ARG A 65 -14.06 -10.46 16.99
N ALA A 66 -14.09 -9.53 16.03
CA ALA A 66 -12.96 -8.63 15.79
C ALA A 66 -12.64 -7.79 17.02
N ALA A 67 -13.67 -7.24 17.69
CA ALA A 67 -13.52 -6.51 18.94
C ALA A 67 -12.91 -7.38 20.05
N THR A 68 -13.42 -8.61 20.22
CA THR A 68 -12.90 -9.56 21.21
C THR A 68 -11.44 -9.92 20.93
N HIS A 69 -11.07 -10.19 19.67
CA HIS A 69 -9.70 -10.49 19.28
C HIS A 69 -8.73 -9.36 19.55
N VAL A 70 -9.13 -8.12 19.28
CA VAL A 70 -8.31 -6.93 19.59
C VAL A 70 -8.06 -6.86 21.09
N ILE A 71 -9.10 -7.03 21.91
CA ILE A 71 -8.99 -6.99 23.38
C ILE A 71 -8.10 -8.13 23.91
N ASP A 72 -8.29 -9.35 23.43
CA ASP A 72 -7.54 -10.53 23.86
C ASP A 72 -6.07 -10.47 23.43
N SER A 73 -5.79 -10.06 22.20
CA SER A 73 -4.42 -9.92 21.70
C SER A 73 -3.66 -8.83 22.46
N TRP A 74 -4.35 -7.76 22.85
CA TRP A 74 -3.82 -6.72 23.72
C TRP A 74 -3.51 -7.18 25.15
N SER A 75 -4.20 -8.21 25.65
CA SER A 75 -3.90 -8.77 26.97
C SER A 75 -2.61 -9.62 26.98
N LYS A 76 -2.13 -10.07 25.81
CA LYS A 76 -1.04 -11.04 25.64
C LYS A 76 0.34 -10.44 25.28
N GLY A 77 0.52 -9.12 25.39
CA GLY A 77 1.85 -8.50 25.28
C GLY A 77 2.02 -7.42 24.20
N LEU A 78 0.93 -7.00 23.54
CA LEU A 78 0.93 -5.71 22.84
C LEU A 78 0.85 -4.60 23.91
N ASP A 79 1.95 -3.85 24.08
CA ASP A 79 2.10 -2.81 25.10
C ASP A 79 0.88 -1.87 25.15
N ARG A 80 0.24 -1.82 26.32
CA ARG A 80 -1.03 -1.13 26.59
C ARG A 80 -0.91 0.38 26.69
N SER A 81 0.29 0.94 26.73
CA SER A 81 0.46 2.33 27.13
C SER A 81 -0.05 3.37 26.11
N ASN A 82 -0.20 3.04 24.82
CA ASN A 82 -0.65 4.02 23.78
C ASN A 82 -1.14 3.45 22.42
N GLY A 83 -1.58 2.18 22.33
CA GLY A 83 -2.02 1.59 21.06
C GLY A 83 -3.32 2.18 20.49
N LYS A 84 -3.37 2.49 19.19
CA LYS A 84 -4.60 2.87 18.46
C LYS A 84 -5.12 1.67 17.66
N VAL A 85 -6.45 1.46 17.66
CA VAL A 85 -7.12 0.43 16.82
C VAL A 85 -7.67 1.09 15.57
N ILE A 86 -7.51 0.42 14.44
CA ILE A 86 -8.21 0.72 13.19
C ILE A 86 -8.98 -0.53 12.79
N ILE A 87 -10.29 -0.40 12.59
CA ILE A 87 -11.16 -1.47 12.09
C ILE A 87 -11.52 -1.12 10.65
N TYR A 88 -11.27 -2.04 9.72
CA TYR A 88 -11.69 -1.93 8.32
C TYR A 88 -12.90 -2.84 8.12
N CYS A 89 -14.00 -2.27 7.60
CA CYS A 89 -15.28 -2.95 7.35
C CYS A 89 -15.53 -3.10 5.86
#